data_AF-A0A838W9A4-F1
#
_entry.id   AF-A0A838W9A4-F1
#
_cell.length_a   1.000
_cell.length_b   1.000
_cell.length_c   1.000
_cell.angle_alpha   90.00
_cell.angle_beta   90.00
_cell.angle_gamma   90.00
#
_symmetry.space_group_name_H-M   'P 1'
#
loop_
_entity.id
_entity.type
_entity.pdbx_description
1 polymer ?
#
loop_
_entity_poly.entity_id
_entity_poly.type
_entity_poly.pdbx_seq_one_letter_code
_entity_poly.pdbx_strand_id
1 'polypeptide(L)'
;MQRFLTLQIATFGPDDYEAIVSGIKSFPVHKLAIICYDHDKSKAEDFAKKIKSVLALPVNLYLVNEENVVRDTLERVNEIL
;
A
#
# COMPACT_ATOMS: atom_id res chain seq x y z
N MET A 1 0.97 20.32 -20.65
CA MET A 1 1.45 18.96 -20.30
C MET A 1 0.49 18.39 -19.27
N GLN A 2 -0.23 17.31 -19.58
CA GLN A 2 -1.14 16.68 -18.62
C GLN A 2 -0.31 15.98 -17.54
N ARG A 3 -0.55 16.28 -16.27
CA ARG A 3 0.13 15.66 -15.13
C ARG A 3 -0.66 14.42 -14.74
N PHE A 4 -0.16 13.25 -15.09
CA PHE A 4 -0.73 11.99 -14.61
C PHE A 4 -0.33 11.78 -13.15
N LEU A 5 -1.31 11.52 -12.29
CA LEU A 5 -1.07 11.13 -10.91
C LEU A 5 -1.02 9.61 -10.84
N THR A 6 0.07 9.09 -10.28
CA THR A 6 0.28 7.64 -10.13
C THR A 6 -0.10 7.21 -8.71
N LEU A 7 -1.06 6.29 -8.64
CA LEU A 7 -1.38 5.53 -7.43
C LEU A 7 -0.65 4.18 -7.50
N GLN A 8 0.08 3.83 -6.44
CA GLN A 8 0.57 2.47 -6.24
C GLN A 8 -0.33 1.74 -5.23
N ILE A 9 -0.80 0.57 -5.60
CA ILE A 9 -1.48 -0.36 -4.69
C ILE A 9 -0.51 -1.53 -4.47
N ALA A 10 -0.22 -1.86 -3.22
CA ALA A 10 0.70 -2.93 -2.87
C ALA A 10 0.13 -3.80 -1.75
N THR A 11 0.36 -5.10 -1.83
CA THR A 11 0.17 -6.01 -0.71
C THR A 11 1.40 -5.93 0.22
N PHE A 12 1.19 -5.96 1.53
CA PHE A 12 2.26 -5.94 2.51
C PHE A 12 2.32 -7.26 3.27
N GLY A 13 3.51 -7.86 3.25
CA GLY A 13 3.95 -8.87 4.20
C GLY A 13 5.25 -8.39 4.85
N PRO A 14 5.49 -8.70 6.14
CA PRO A 14 6.58 -8.11 6.91
C PRO A 14 7.98 -8.44 6.39
N ASP A 15 8.13 -9.53 5.65
CA ASP A 15 9.41 -10.00 5.12
C ASP A 15 9.72 -9.48 3.70
N ASP A 16 8.78 -8.77 3.04
CA ASP A 16 8.90 -8.37 1.62
C ASP A 16 8.46 -6.91 1.34
N TYR A 17 8.74 -6.00 2.27
CA TYR A 17 8.45 -4.57 2.05
C TYR A 17 9.40 -3.91 1.03
N GLU A 18 10.53 -4.54 0.70
CA GLU A 18 11.54 -4.02 -0.23
C GLU A 18 10.98 -3.87 -1.65
N ALA A 19 10.11 -4.79 -2.09
CA ALA A 19 9.43 -4.72 -3.37
C ALA A 19 8.58 -3.44 -3.50
N ILE A 20 7.89 -3.05 -2.41
CA ILE A 20 7.09 -1.82 -2.36
C ILE A 20 7.99 -0.60 -2.56
N VAL A 21 9.12 -0.54 -1.84
CA VAL A 21 10.10 0.54 -1.93
C VAL A 21 10.71 0.63 -3.33
N SER A 22 11.01 -0.51 -3.95
CA SER A 22 11.52 -0.59 -5.32
C SER A 22 10.53 0.02 -6.33
N GLY A 23 9.24 -0.31 -6.19
CA GLY A 23 8.17 0.31 -6.99
C GLY A 23 8.13 1.82 -6.86
N ILE A 24 8.19 2.34 -5.62
CA ILE A 24 8.16 3.78 -5.37
C ILE A 24 9.39 4.50 -5.98
N LYS A 25 10.57 3.87 -5.94
CA LYS A 25 11.78 4.46 -6.54
C LYS A 25 11.75 4.45 -8.07
N SER A 26 11.04 3.48 -8.66
CA SER A 26 11.02 3.27 -10.11
C SER A 26 9.99 4.15 -10.84
N PHE A 27 8.96 4.62 -10.13
CA PHE A 27 7.86 5.38 -10.70
C PHE A 27 7.57 6.67 -9.90
N PRO A 28 7.04 7.72 -10.53
CA PRO A 28 6.64 8.93 -9.82
C PRO A 28 5.33 8.69 -9.04
N VAL A 29 5.40 7.96 -7.92
CA VAL A 29 4.26 7.62 -7.07
C VAL A 29 3.80 8.86 -6.29
N HIS A 30 2.50 9.14 -6.35
CA HIS A 30 1.87 10.28 -5.69
C HIS A 30 0.99 9.86 -4.50
N LYS A 31 0.54 8.60 -4.46
CA LYS A 31 -0.24 8.00 -3.36
C LYS A 31 0.08 6.51 -3.27
N LEU A 32 0.14 5.99 -2.05
CA LEU A 32 0.32 4.57 -1.77
C LEU A 32 -0.90 4.02 -1.02
N ALA A 33 -1.46 2.93 -1.51
CA ALA A 33 -2.43 2.12 -0.78
C ALA A 33 -1.79 0.77 -0.44
N ILE A 34 -1.81 0.43 0.84
CA ILE A 34 -1.26 -0.83 1.36
C ILE A 34 -2.43 -1.73 1.75
N ILE A 35 -2.43 -2.96 1.23
CA ILE A 35 -3.37 -4.00 1.61
C ILE A 35 -2.60 -5.04 2.45
N CYS A 36 -3.08 -5.34 3.64
CA CYS A 36 -2.47 -6.36 4.50
C CYS A 36 -3.49 -7.15 5.30
N TYR A 37 -3.04 -8.26 5.88
CA TYR A 37 -3.82 -8.98 6.88
C TYR A 37 -3.86 -8.21 8.21
N ASP A 38 -4.89 -8.47 9.02
CA ASP A 38 -5.04 -7.84 10.34
C ASP A 38 -3.86 -8.15 11.27
N HIS A 39 -3.30 -9.36 11.22
CA HIS A 39 -2.15 -9.76 12.03
C HIS A 39 -0.86 -8.98 11.69
N ASP A 40 -0.77 -8.41 10.48
CA ASP A 40 0.36 -7.60 10.02
C ASP A 40 0.16 -6.09 10.19
N LYS A 41 -1.03 -5.66 10.61
CA LYS A 41 -1.44 -4.25 10.70
C LYS A 41 -0.42 -3.38 11.41
N SER A 42 0.05 -3.79 12.59
CA SER A 42 0.99 -3.00 13.39
C SER A 42 2.30 -2.72 12.63
N LYS A 43 2.86 -3.75 11.97
CA LYS A 43 4.07 -3.60 11.16
C LYS A 43 3.83 -2.76 9.91
N ALA A 44 2.67 -2.94 9.27
CA ALA A 44 2.28 -2.14 8.11
C ALA A 44 2.12 -0.65 8.47
N GLU A 45 1.55 -0.33 9.63
CA GLU A 45 1.42 1.05 10.12
C GLU A 45 2.79 1.69 10.37
N ASP A 46 3.73 0.96 10.96
CA ASP A 46 5.09 1.45 11.17
C ASP A 46 5.84 1.68 9.87
N PHE A 47 5.67 0.78 8.89
CA PHE A 47 6.18 0.98 7.54
C PHE A 47 5.56 2.22 6.88
N ALA A 48 4.23 2.38 6.95
CA ALA A 48 3.53 3.52 6.39
C ALA A 48 3.98 4.86 7.01
N LYS A 49 4.19 4.92 8.33
CA LYS A 49 4.75 6.10 9.01
C LYS A 49 6.13 6.46 8.48
N LYS A 50 7.01 5.46 8.29
CA LYS A 50 8.35 5.67 7.72
C LYS A 50 8.27 6.25 6.30
N ILE A 51 7.46 5.65 5.43
CA ILE A 51 7.28 6.10 4.04
C ILE A 51 6.73 7.53 4.00
N LYS A 52 5.69 7.83 4.79
CA LYS A 52 5.09 9.16 4.87
C LYS A 52 6.11 10.22 5.35
N SER A 53 6.96 9.88 6.32
CA SER A 53 8.01 10.76 6.83
C SER A 53 9.08 11.08 5.78
N VAL A 54 9.54 10.06 5.05
CA VAL A 54 10.65 10.19 4.09
C VAL A 54 10.20 10.81 2.76
N LEU A 55 9.04 10.42 2.25
CA LEU A 55 8.60 10.75 0.89
C LEU A 55 7.46 11.77 0.84
N ALA A 56 6.93 12.18 1.99
CA ALA A 56 5.82 13.14 2.11
C ALA A 56 4.58 12.79 1.27
N LEU A 57 4.36 11.50 0.97
CA LEU A 57 3.21 11.02 0.19
C LEU A 57 2.11 10.44 1.10
N PRO A 58 0.82 10.57 0.73
CA PRO A 58 -0.27 9.93 1.45
C PRO A 58 -0.19 8.41 1.37
N VAL A 59 -0.21 7.75 2.53
CA VAL A 59 -0.24 6.29 2.66
C VAL A 59 -1.50 5.88 3.41
N ASN A 60 -2.32 5.03 2.79
CA ASN A 60 -3.53 4.47 3.39
C ASN A 60 -3.36 2.96 3.58
N LEU A 61 -3.95 2.41 4.64
CA LEU A 61 -3.96 0.97 4.91
C LEU A 61 -5.38 0.40 4.80
N TYR A 62 -5.46 -0.77 4.20
CA TYR A 62 -6.69 -1.53 4.00
C TYR A 62 -6.47 -2.96 4.48
N LEU A 63 -7.39 -3.46 5.31
CA LEU A 63 -7.30 -4.79 5.89
C LEU A 63 -8.14 -5.80 5.10
N VAL A 64 -7.61 -6.99 4.91
CA VAL A 64 -8.31 -8.13 4.30
C VAL A 64 -8.30 -9.32 5.26
N ASN A 65 -9.34 -10.16 5.16
CA ASN A 65 -9.42 -11.41 5.92
C ASN A 65 -8.80 -12.56 5.11
N GLU A 66 -8.09 -13.47 5.78
CA GLU A 66 -7.50 -14.65 5.17
C GLU A 66 -8.55 -15.59 4.58
N GLU A 67 -9.69 -15.77 5.26
CA GLU A 67 -10.71 -16.75 4.84
C GLU A 67 -11.35 -16.42 3.46
N ASN A 68 -11.36 -15.16 3.05
CA ASN A 68 -11.95 -14.68 1.79
C ASN A 68 -11.05 -13.70 1.05
N VAL A 69 -9.73 -13.87 1.16
CA VAL A 69 -8.73 -12.87 0.76
C VAL A 69 -8.91 -12.32 -0.66
N VAL A 70 -9.26 -13.16 -1.63
CA VAL A 70 -9.43 -12.73 -3.03
C VAL A 70 -10.60 -11.75 -3.17
N ARG A 71 -11.76 -12.09 -2.61
CA ARG A 71 -12.96 -11.23 -2.66
C ARG A 71 -12.69 -9.92 -1.92
N ASP A 72 -12.21 -10.04 -0.69
CA ASP A 72 -11.95 -8.89 0.17
C ASP A 72 -10.91 -7.96 -0.48
N THR A 73 -9.87 -8.50 -1.13
CA THR A 73 -8.87 -7.71 -1.86
C THR A 73 -9.50 -6.96 -3.03
N LEU A 74 -10.36 -7.61 -3.83
CA LEU A 74 -11.07 -6.95 -4.93
C LEU A 74 -11.98 -5.82 -4.43
N GLU A 75 -12.67 -6.04 -3.30
CA GLU A 75 -13.47 -5.01 -2.63
C GLU A 75 -12.58 -3.83 -2.19
N ARG A 76 -11.42 -4.09 -1.56
CA ARG A 76 -10.47 -3.03 -1.17
C ARG A 76 -9.92 -2.28 -2.38
N VAL A 77 -9.57 -2.97 -3.46
CA VAL A 77 -9.11 -2.31 -4.69
C VAL A 77 -10.20 -1.39 -5.25
N ASN A 78 -11.46 -1.81 -5.22
CA ASN A 78 -12.59 -0.98 -5.65
C ASN A 78 -12.84 0.23 -4.72
N GLU A 79 -12.56 0.12 -3.42
CA GLU A 79 -12.61 1.26 -2.48
C GLU A 79 -11.46 2.27 -2.68
N ILE A 80 -10.35 1.82 -3.26
CA ILE A 80 -9.14 2.63 -3.46
C ILE A 80 -9.24 3.49 -4.73
N LEU A 81 -9.85 2.96 -5.79
CA LEU A 81 -10.01 3.57 -7.11
C LEU A 81 -11.13 4.63 -7.13
#